data_AF-A0A8S3GMT3-F1
#
_entry.id   AF-A0A8S3GMT3-F1
#
_cell.length_a   1.000
_cell.length_b   1.000
_cell.length_c   1.000
_cell.angle_alpha   90.00
_cell.angle_beta   90.00
_cell.angle_gamma   90.00
#
_symmetry.space_group_name_H-M   'P 1'
#
loop_
_entity.id
_entity.type
_entity.pdbx_description
1 polymer ?
#
loop_
_entity_poly.entity_id
_entity_poly.type
_entity_poly.pdbx_seq_one_letter_code
_entity_poly.pdbx_strand_id
1 'polypeptide(L)' 'MDVPSISIMVDSTPDISKKEMYSIIVRYTRNFEIEERLFAFGEMSSKVGADIVEFILAFFKRYGISTTKIISQSYD' A
#
# COMPACT_ATOMS: atom_id res chain seq x y z
N MET A 1 -4.84 21.50 -8.30
CA MET A 1 -4.35 20.34 -9.06
C MET A 1 -5.18 19.16 -8.63
N ASP A 2 -5.77 18.42 -9.56
CA ASP A 2 -6.55 17.24 -9.22
C ASP A 2 -5.58 16.13 -8.77
N VAL A 3 -5.90 15.46 -7.66
CA VAL A 3 -5.08 14.36 -7.15
C VAL A 3 -5.33 13.15 -8.05
N PRO A 4 -4.30 12.52 -8.64
CA PRO A 4 -4.49 11.40 -9.55
C PRO A 4 -5.16 10.23 -8.82
N SER A 5 -5.95 9.46 -9.56
CA SER A 5 -6.39 8.14 -9.09
C SER A 5 -5.18 7.23 -8.93
N ILE A 6 -5.17 6.43 -7.87
CA ILE A 6 -4.05 5.58 -7.51
C ILE A 6 -4.47 4.12 -7.44
N SER A 7 -3.55 3.23 -7.80
CA SER A 7 -3.59 1.81 -7.49
C SER A 7 -2.60 1.52 -6.37
N ILE A 8 -2.95 0.60 -5.48
CA ILE A 8 -2.03 0.11 -4.44
C ILE A 8 -1.60 -1.31 -4.77
N MET A 9 -0.32 -1.59 -4.60
CA MET A 9 0.23 -2.93 -4.69
C MET A 9 0.86 -3.27 -3.35
N VAL A 10 0.46 -4.40 -2.78
CA VAL A 10 0.90 -4.84 -1.47
C VAL A 10 1.60 -6.18 -1.64
N ASP A 11 2.85 -6.23 -1.22
CA ASP A 11 3.66 -7.45 -1.27
C ASP A 11 4.08 -7.83 0.16
N SER A 12 4.13 -9.13 0.44
CA SER A 12 4.52 -9.66 1.74
C SER A 12 5.69 -10.61 1.60
N THR A 13 6.76 -10.35 2.34
CA THR A 13 7.90 -11.26 2.43
C THR A 13 8.08 -11.72 3.88
N PRO A 14 8.10 -13.04 4.15
CA PRO A 14 8.40 -13.54 5.48
C PRO A 14 9.87 -13.31 5.82
N ASP A 15 10.15 -12.74 7.00
CA ASP A 15 11.48 -12.67 7.57
C ASP A 15 11.87 -14.00 8.25
N ILE A 16 13.17 -14.19 8.52
CA ILE A 16 13.76 -15.34 9.20
C ILE A 16 13.10 -15.62 10.57
N SER A 17 12.53 -14.58 11.18
CA SER A 17 11.80 -14.63 12.45
C SER A 17 10.31 -15.05 12.33
N LYS A 18 9.85 -15.45 11.13
CA LYS A 18 8.45 -15.77 10.77
C LYS A 18 7.48 -14.59 10.91
N LYS A 19 7.99 -13.37 10.87
CA LYS A 19 7.20 -12.16 10.80
C LYS A 19 7.03 -11.75 9.35
N GLU A 20 5.87 -11.21 9.00
CA GLU A 20 5.63 -10.74 7.64
C GLU A 20 6.06 -9.29 7.51
N MET A 21 6.91 -9.01 6.53
CA MET A 21 7.21 -7.65 6.10
C MET A 21 6.29 -7.30 4.94
N TYR A 22 5.44 -6.31 5.15
CA TYR A 22 4.55 -5.77 4.13
C TYR A 22 5.18 -4.54 3.50
N SER A 23 5.24 -4.52 2.17
CA SER A 23 5.57 -3.34 1.38
C SER A 23 4.32 -2.83 0.67
N ILE A 24 4.14 -1.51 0.65
CA ILE A 24 3.03 -0.85 -0.02
C ILE A 24 3.61 0.06 -1.09
N ILE A 25 3.27 -0.25 -2.34
CA ILE A 25 3.63 0.55 -3.51
C ILE A 25 2.38 1.28 -3.98
N VAL A 26 2.54 2.57 -4.29
CA VAL A 26 1.51 3.37 -4.92
C VAL A 26 1.87 3.56 -6.39
N ARG A 27 0.91 3.22 -7.26
CA ARG A 27 1.03 3.33 -8.71
C ARG A 27 0.00 4.33 -9.23
N TYR A 28 0.44 5.25 -10.09
CA TYR A 28 -0.43 6.25 -10.70
C TYR A 28 0.09 6.65 -12.08
N THR A 29 -0.72 7.39 -12.84
CA THR A 29 -0.31 7.93 -14.13
C THR A 29 -0.01 9.42 -14.00
N ARG A 30 1.12 9.86 -14.54
CA ARG A 30 1.48 11.28 -14.68
C ARG A 30 1.97 11.51 -16.10
N ASN A 31 1.40 12.49 -16.81
CA ASN A 31 1.78 12.80 -18.19
C ASN A 31 1.74 11.58 -19.14
N PHE A 32 0.72 10.72 -18.99
CA PHE A 32 0.58 9.45 -19.72
C PHE A 32 1.65 8.39 -19.44
N GLU A 33 2.52 8.61 -18.45
CA GLU A 33 3.51 7.64 -17.98
C GLU A 33 3.06 7.01 -16.66
N ILE A 34 3.39 5.74 -16.49
CA ILE A 34 3.16 5.02 -15.23
C ILE A 34 4.29 5.37 -14.28
N GLU A 35 3.93 5.85 -13.09
CA GLU A 35 4.86 6.01 -11.97
C GLU A 35 4.52 5.04 -10.86
N GLU A 36 5.56 4.41 -10.30
CA GLU A 36 5.49 3.55 -9.12
C GLU A 36 6.41 4.12 -8.04
N ARG A 37 5.91 4.16 -6.82
CA ARG A 37 6.61 4.70 -5.65
C ARG A 37 6.41 3.79 -4.46
N LEU A 38 7.49 3.37 -3.81
CA LEU A 38 7.42 2.76 -2.49
C LEU A 38 6.84 3.81 -1.53
N PHE A 39 5.68 3.50 -0.97
CA PHE A 39 4.95 4.40 -0.09
C PHE A 39 5.22 4.11 1.38
N ALA A 40 5.18 2.83 1.75
CA ALA A 40 5.40 2.40 3.11
C ALA A 40 5.95 0.98 3.15
N PHE A 41 6.61 0.67 4.26
CA PHE A 41 6.97 -0.67 4.65
C PHE A 41 6.67 -0.84 6.14
N GLY A 42 6.33 -2.05 6.57
CA GLY A 42 6.19 -2.33 7.99
C GLY A 42 6.07 -3.81 8.28
N GLU A 43 6.28 -4.13 9.55
CA GLU A 43 6.27 -5.49 10.06
C GLU A 43 4.90 -5.79 10.69
N MET A 44 4.36 -6.97 10.40
CA MET A 44 3.17 -7.50 11.06
C MET A 44 3.36 -8.96 11.43
N SER A 45 2.83 -9.33 12.60
CA SER A 45 2.78 -10.71 13.06
C SER A 45 1.53 -11.45 12.59
N SER A 46 0.54 -10.73 12.03
CA SER A 46 -0.73 -11.28 11.57
C SER A 46 -0.80 -11.36 10.06
N LYS A 47 -1.41 -12.44 9.55
CA LYS A 47 -1.73 -12.66 8.14
C LYS A 47 -3.22 -12.50 7.85
N VAL A 48 -4.01 -12.07 8.84
CA VAL A 48 -5.46 -11.91 8.68
C VAL A 48 -5.72 -10.69 7.82
N GLY A 49 -6.52 -10.84 6.76
CA GLY A 49 -6.79 -9.77 5.80
C GLY A 49 -7.34 -8.48 6.43
N ALA A 50 -8.15 -8.60 7.50
CA ALA A 50 -8.66 -7.45 8.24
C ALA A 50 -7.52 -6.62 8.87
N ASP A 51 -6.54 -7.27 9.47
CA ASP A 51 -5.40 -6.60 10.10
C ASP A 51 -4.52 -5.91 9.04
N ILE A 52 -4.36 -6.54 7.87
CA ILE A 52 -3.62 -5.96 6.74
C ILE A 52 -4.32 -4.68 6.24
N VAL A 53 -5.66 -4.71 6.13
CA VAL A 53 -6.44 -3.52 5.74
C VAL A 53 -6.28 -2.40 6.78
N GLU A 54 -6.38 -2.70 8.08
CA GLU A 54 -6.19 -1.70 9.13
C GLU A 54 -4.79 -1.08 9.09
N PHE A 55 -3.76 -1.91 8.88
CA PHE A 55 -2.37 -1.48 8.72
C PHE A 55 -2.19 -0.55 7.51
N ILE A 56 -2.75 -0.92 6.35
CA ILE A 56 -2.71 -0.08 5.14
C ILE A 56 -3.40 1.26 5.41
N LEU A 57 -4.63 1.24 5.93
CA LEU A 57 -5.40 2.46 6.24
C LEU A 57 -4.68 3.36 7.24
N ALA A 58 -3.94 2.81 8.21
CA ALA A 58 -3.14 3.57 9.14
C ALA A 58 -2.02 4.35 8.42
N PHE A 59 -1.35 3.77 7.42
CA PHE A 59 -0.35 4.50 6.62
C PHE A 59 -0.98 5.59 5.77
N PHE A 60 -2.10 5.30 5.08
CA PHE A 60 -2.81 6.30 4.29
C PHE A 60 -3.24 7.50 5.15
N LYS A 61 -3.80 7.23 6.33
CA LYS A 61 -4.17 8.26 7.30
C LYS A 61 -2.96 9.06 7.80
N ARG A 62 -1.85 8.40 8.13
CA ARG A 62 -0.61 9.04 8.61
C ARG A 62 -0.04 10.04 7.63
N TYR A 63 -0.12 9.75 6.33
CA TYR A 63 0.40 10.61 5.26
C TYR A 63 -0.66 11.52 4.61
N GLY A 64 -1.88 11.56 5.17
CA GLY A 64 -2.96 12.44 4.69
C GLY A 64 -3.49 12.09 3.31
N ILE A 65 -3.33 10.84 2.87
CA ILE A 65 -3.82 10.39 1.56
C ILE A 65 -5.27 9.92 1.70
N SER A 66 -6.14 10.47 0.86
CA SER A 66 -7.55 10.05 0.81
C SER A 66 -7.69 8.67 0.16
N THR A 67 -8.36 7.76 0.84
CA THR A 67 -8.68 6.42 0.32
C THR A 67 -9.67 6.45 -0.83
N THR A 68 -10.43 7.54 -1.01
CA THR A 68 -11.38 7.73 -2.11
C THR A 68 -10.74 7.77 -3.49
N LYS A 69 -9.42 7.98 -3.55
CA LYS A 69 -8.63 7.99 -4.79
C LYS A 69 -8.05 6.62 -5.13
N ILE A 70 -8.15 5.63 -4.23
CA ILE A 70 -7.70 4.26 -4.48
C ILE A 70 -8.76 3.56 -5.33
N ILE A 71 -8.44 3.30 -6.60
CA ILE A 71 -9.36 2.67 -7.57
C ILE A 71 -9.06 1.20 -7.83
N SER A 72 -7.90 0.72 -7.35
CA SER A 72 -7.44 -0.65 -7.57
C SER A 72 -6.48 -1.06 -6.45
N GLN A 73 -6.47 -2.37 -6.15
CA GLN A 73 -5.63 -2.99 -5.14
C GLN A 73 -5.13 -4.32 -5.71
N SER A 74 -3.85 -4.63 -5.54
CA SER A 74 -3.28 -5.94 -5.86
C SER A 74 -2.44 -6.45 -4.68
N TYR A 75 -2.53 -7.74 -4.42
CA TYR A 75 -1.85 -8.44 -3.33
C TYR A 75 -1.13 -9.67 -3.92
N ASP A 76 0.03 -10.03 -3.38
CA ASP A 76 0.64 -11.36 -3.59
C ASP A 76 -0.05 -12.44 -2.74
#